data_AF-A0A4Q3AA25-F1
#
_entry.id   AF-A0A4Q3AA25-F1
#
_cell.length_a   1.000
_cell.length_b   1.000
_cell.length_c   1.000
_cell.angle_alpha   90.00
_cell.angle_beta   90.00
_cell.angle_gamma   90.00
#
_symmetry.space_group_name_H-M   'P 1'
#
loop_
_entity.id
_entity.type
_entity.pdbx_description
1 polymer ?
#
loop_
_entity_poly.entity_id
_entity_poly.type
_entity_poly.pdbx_seq_one_letter_code
_entity_poly.pdbx_strand_id
1 'polypeptide(L)'
;MISLIGNRPALQIGRYQVIDYDTAWLDDALRRAATAAEHEDFPFIADIRAGIVQYLETKCPLKLLHLEDLFDRMRKMLVKIGCERIAEKLEPLAPPVTVS
;
A
#
# COMPACT_ATOMS: atom_id res chain seq x y z
N MET A 1 -7.06 2.47 22.88
CA MET A 1 -7.62 1.71 21.74
C MET A 1 -6.47 0.91 21.16
N ILE A 2 -6.47 -0.41 21.37
CA ILE A 2 -5.35 -1.29 20.99
C ILE A 2 -5.78 -1.95 19.68
N SER A 3 -5.40 -1.40 18.53
CA SER A 3 -5.62 -2.06 17.23
C SER A 3 -4.89 -3.41 17.28
N LEU A 4 -5.60 -4.51 16.99
CA LEU A 4 -4.99 -5.84 16.92
C LEU A 4 -3.87 -5.84 15.88
N ILE A 5 -2.64 -5.75 16.39
CA ILE A 5 -1.42 -6.22 15.74
C ILE A 5 -1.61 -7.74 15.62
N GLY A 6 -2.07 -8.25 14.49
CA GLY A 6 -2.26 -9.71 14.40
C GLY A 6 -2.87 -10.30 13.14
N ASN A 7 -3.49 -9.52 12.26
CA ASN A 7 -4.14 -10.08 11.06
C ASN A 7 -3.57 -9.57 9.73
N ARG A 8 -2.48 -8.80 9.75
CA ARG A 8 -1.82 -8.34 8.53
C ARG A 8 -0.83 -9.41 8.04
N PRO A 9 -0.80 -9.71 6.73
CA PRO A 9 0.13 -10.69 6.17
C PRO A 9 1.58 -10.17 6.27
N ALA A 10 2.57 -11.07 6.32
CA ALA A 10 3.96 -10.67 6.17
C ALA A 10 4.19 -10.12 4.75
N LEU A 11 4.82 -8.95 4.61
CA LEU A 11 5.19 -8.40 3.32
C LEU A 11 6.55 -8.96 2.87
N GLN A 12 6.55 -9.67 1.76
CA GLN A 12 7.78 -10.14 1.11
C GLN A 12 8.33 -9.03 0.20
N ILE A 13 9.51 -8.53 0.55
CA ILE A 13 10.26 -7.50 -0.19
C ILE A 13 11.56 -8.13 -0.68
N GLY A 14 11.56 -8.60 -1.93
CA GLY A 14 12.69 -9.36 -2.47
C GLY A 14 12.94 -10.62 -1.63
N ARG A 15 14.05 -10.66 -0.90
CA ARG A 15 14.41 -11.78 0.00
C ARG A 15 14.02 -11.56 1.47
N TYR A 16 13.54 -10.37 1.81
CA TYR A 16 13.21 -10.00 3.19
C TYR A 16 11.71 -10.12 3.45
N GLN A 17 11.35 -10.46 4.69
CA GLN A 17 9.98 -10.48 5.17
C GLN A 17 9.80 -9.40 6.23
N VAL A 18 8.78 -8.58 6.06
CA VAL A 18 8.42 -7.52 7.00
C VAL A 18 7.09 -7.87 7.65
N ILE A 19 7.10 -7.93 8.98
CA ILE A 19 5.91 -8.11 9.82
C ILE A 19 5.71 -6.87 10.68
N ASP A 20 4.50 -6.70 11.21
CA ASP A 20 4.12 -5.59 12.10
C ASP A 20 4.43 -4.19 11.55
N TYR A 21 4.43 -4.05 10.22
CA TYR A 21 4.59 -2.77 9.54
C TYR A 21 3.37 -1.87 9.76
N ASP A 22 3.62 -0.58 9.94
CA ASP A 22 2.57 0.44 9.89
C ASP A 22 2.03 0.62 8.46
N THR A 23 0.93 1.34 8.26
CA THR A 23 0.33 1.58 6.94
C THR A 23 0.47 3.03 6.45
N ALA A 24 1.07 3.91 7.25
CA ALA A 24 1.34 5.31 6.86
C ALA A 24 2.20 5.43 5.59
N TRP A 25 3.13 4.50 5.36
CA TRP A 25 3.97 4.50 4.16
C TRP A 25 3.18 4.31 2.85
N LEU A 26 1.95 3.77 2.91
CA LEU A 26 1.06 3.71 1.75
C LEU A 26 0.58 5.10 1.34
N ASP A 27 0.33 6.00 2.31
CA ASP A 27 0.02 7.41 2.03
C ASP A 27 1.20 8.07 1.32
N ASP A 28 2.42 7.87 1.83
CA ASP A 28 3.63 8.43 1.22
C ASP A 28 3.84 7.92 -0.21
N ALA A 29 3.63 6.62 -0.44
CA ALA A 29 3.73 6.03 -1.78
C ALA A 29 2.73 6.64 -2.76
N LEU A 30 1.47 6.81 -2.32
CA LEU A 30 0.42 7.42 -3.13
C LEU A 30 0.65 8.91 -3.37
N ARG A 31 1.11 9.66 -2.35
CA ARG A 31 1.47 11.08 -2.47
C ARG A 31 2.60 11.28 -3.46
N ARG A 32 3.67 10.47 -3.38
CA ARG A 32 4.79 10.50 -4.33
C ARG A 32 4.32 10.25 -5.76
N ALA A 33 3.45 9.25 -5.96
CA ALA A 33 2.88 8.95 -7.26
C ALA A 33 2.02 10.10 -7.79
N ALA A 34 1.22 10.73 -6.92
CA ALA A 34 0.37 11.88 -7.25
C ALA A 34 1.21 13.11 -7.65
N THR A 35 2.25 13.44 -6.88
CA THR A 35 3.21 14.50 -7.23
C THR A 35 3.92 14.22 -8.55
N ALA A 36 4.37 12.97 -8.77
CA ALA A 36 5.02 12.57 -10.03
C ALA A 36 4.08 12.56 -11.25
N ALA A 37 2.77 12.54 -11.01
CA ALA A 37 1.72 12.64 -12.02
C ALA A 37 1.19 14.08 -12.19
N GLU A 38 1.86 15.08 -11.58
CA GLU A 38 1.45 16.50 -11.58
C GLU A 38 0.02 16.71 -11.03
N HIS A 39 -0.38 15.84 -10.09
CA HIS A 39 -1.74 15.78 -9.54
C HIS A 39 -1.68 15.94 -8.01
N GLU A 40 -1.24 17.10 -7.53
CA GLU A 40 -1.01 17.37 -6.10
C GLU A 40 -2.32 17.34 -5.27
N ASP A 41 -3.45 17.71 -5.87
CA ASP A 41 -4.79 17.60 -5.29
C ASP A 41 -5.44 16.23 -5.59
N PHE A 42 -4.90 15.16 -5.02
CA PHE A 42 -5.48 13.83 -5.14
C PHE A 42 -6.31 13.47 -3.87
N PRO A 43 -7.66 13.63 -3.88
CA PRO A 43 -8.48 13.45 -2.67
C PRO A 43 -8.68 11.98 -2.28
N PHE A 44 -8.44 11.04 -3.19
CA PHE A 44 -8.75 9.61 -3.00
C PHE A 44 -7.65 8.81 -2.30
N ILE A 45 -6.55 9.44 -1.84
CA ILE A 45 -5.45 8.77 -1.14
C ILE A 45 -5.96 8.01 0.08
N ALA A 46 -6.78 8.68 0.90
CA ALA A 46 -7.31 8.12 2.13
C ALA A 46 -8.25 6.93 1.85
N ASP A 47 -9.11 7.04 0.83
CA ASP A 47 -10.03 5.98 0.42
C ASP A 47 -9.30 4.74 -0.13
N ILE A 48 -8.28 4.95 -0.98
CA ILE A 48 -7.46 3.86 -1.50
C ILE A 48 -6.74 3.16 -0.37
N ARG A 49 -6.11 3.92 0.53
CA ARG A 49 -5.44 3.36 1.70
C ARG A 49 -6.41 2.54 2.55
N ALA A 50 -7.58 3.08 2.87
CA ALA A 50 -8.58 2.36 3.65
C ALA A 50 -8.98 1.04 2.98
N GLY A 51 -9.19 1.04 1.66
CA GLY A 51 -9.50 -0.17 0.90
C GLY A 51 -8.36 -1.20 0.91
N ILE A 52 -7.10 -0.75 0.86
CA ILE A 52 -5.93 -1.63 0.95
C ILE A 52 -5.74 -2.18 2.37
N VAL A 53 -5.87 -1.35 3.40
CA VAL A 53 -5.79 -1.78 4.80
C VAL A 53 -6.87 -2.81 5.10
N GLN A 54 -8.11 -2.54 4.67
CA GLN A 54 -9.21 -3.48 4.81
C GLN A 54 -8.94 -4.79 4.07
N TYR A 55 -8.33 -4.73 2.87
CA TYR A 55 -7.93 -5.94 2.15
C TYR A 55 -6.89 -6.76 2.92
N LEU A 56 -5.87 -6.11 3.47
CA LEU A 56 -4.83 -6.75 4.27
C LEU A 56 -5.40 -7.40 5.54
N GLU A 57 -6.35 -6.74 6.22
CA GLU A 57 -6.91 -7.22 7.49
C GLU A 57 -8.00 -8.29 7.34
N THR A 58 -8.79 -8.24 6.26
CA THR A 58 -10.01 -9.06 6.13
C THR A 58 -9.99 -10.07 4.98
N LYS A 59 -9.23 -9.78 3.90
CA LYS A 59 -9.31 -10.53 2.65
C LYS A 59 -7.99 -11.14 2.21
N CYS A 60 -6.94 -11.06 3.02
CA CYS A 60 -5.68 -11.72 2.74
C CYS A 60 -5.63 -13.10 3.41
N PRO A 61 -5.97 -14.21 2.71
CA PRO A 61 -5.83 -15.55 3.25
C PRO A 61 -4.35 -16.00 3.32
N LEU A 62 -3.47 -15.29 2.61
CA LEU A 62 -2.05 -15.58 2.55
C LEU A 62 -1.37 -15.00 3.78
N LYS A 63 -0.62 -15.84 4.51
CA LYS A 63 0.29 -15.36 5.58
C LYS A 63 1.44 -14.50 5.03
N LEU A 64 1.66 -14.54 3.71
CA LEU A 64 2.75 -13.87 3.02
C LEU A 64 2.24 -13.22 1.72
N LEU A 65 2.44 -11.91 1.58
CA LEU A 65 2.03 -11.12 0.43
C LEU A 65 3.27 -10.45 -0.17
N HIS A 66 3.50 -10.58 -1.48
CA HIS A 66 4.59 -9.84 -2.12
C HIS A 66 4.25 -8.36 -2.19
N LEU A 67 5.25 -7.51 -1.93
CA LEU A 67 5.11 -6.07 -2.07
C LEU A 67 4.64 -5.70 -3.48
N GLU A 68 5.15 -6.39 -4.50
CA GLU A 68 4.75 -6.19 -5.89
C GLU A 68 3.26 -6.48 -6.12
N ASP A 69 2.72 -7.56 -5.54
CA ASP A 69 1.28 -7.89 -5.64
C ASP A 69 0.39 -6.84 -4.97
N LEU A 70 0.86 -6.29 -3.84
CA LEU A 70 0.18 -5.20 -3.14
C LEU A 70 0.12 -3.94 -4.00
N PHE A 71 1.26 -3.56 -4.59
CA PHE A 71 1.36 -2.39 -5.46
C PHE A 71 0.60 -2.58 -6.78
N ASP A 72 0.62 -3.77 -7.37
CA ASP A 72 -0.20 -4.10 -8.55
C ASP A 72 -1.69 -3.93 -8.25
N ARG A 73 -2.13 -4.33 -7.05
CA ARG A 73 -3.51 -4.12 -6.63
C ARG A 73 -3.84 -2.64 -6.43
N MET A 74 -2.93 -1.85 -5.86
CA MET A 74 -3.07 -0.39 -5.77
C MET A 74 -3.18 0.25 -7.15
N ARG A 75 -2.34 -0.16 -8.11
CA ARG A 75 -2.41 0.29 -9.52
C ARG A 75 -3.76 -0.04 -10.13
N LYS A 76 -4.25 -1.27 -9.95
CA LYS A 76 -5.58 -1.67 -10.43
C LYS A 76 -6.71 -0.84 -9.81
N MET A 77 -6.60 -0.47 -8.54
CA MET A 77 -7.57 0.43 -7.89
C MET A 77 -7.52 1.85 -8.47
N LEU A 78 -6.31 2.38 -8.69
CA LEU A 78 -6.09 3.69 -9.31
C LEU A 78 -6.64 3.74 -10.74
N VAL A 79 -6.37 2.72 -11.57
CA VAL A 79 -6.92 2.62 -12.93
C VAL A 79 -8.46 2.56 -12.89
N LYS A 80 -9.05 1.82 -11.94
CA LYS A 80 -10.52 1.71 -11.81
C LYS A 80 -11.21 3.03 -11.50
N ILE A 81 -10.56 3.95 -10.80
CA ILE A 81 -11.11 5.28 -10.49
C ILE A 81 -10.74 6.34 -11.54
N GLY A 82 -10.08 5.94 -12.63
CA GLY A 82 -9.65 6.85 -13.71
C GLY A 82 -8.31 7.55 -13.45
N CYS A 83 -7.54 7.11 -12.46
CA CYS A 83 -6.25 7.70 -12.09
C CYS A 83 -5.07 6.93 -12.70
N GLU A 84 -5.13 6.69 -14.01
CA GLU A 84 -4.13 5.90 -14.75
C GLU A 84 -2.74 6.52 -14.67
N ARG A 85 -2.62 7.86 -14.80
CA ARG A 85 -1.34 8.58 -14.67
C ARG A 85 -0.67 8.35 -13.31
N ILE A 86 -1.45 8.33 -12.23
CA ILE A 86 -0.94 8.07 -10.88
C ILE A 86 -0.54 6.59 -10.77
N ALA A 87 -1.30 5.68 -11.38
CA ALA A 87 -0.97 4.26 -11.40
C ALA A 87 0.36 3.97 -12.13
N GLU A 88 0.62 4.66 -13.24
CA GLU A 88 1.88 4.55 -14.00
C GLU A 88 3.08 5.07 -13.20
N LYS A 89 2.89 6.12 -12.40
CA LYS A 89 3.92 6.72 -11.54
C LYS A 89 4.04 6.06 -10.17
N LEU A 90 3.20 5.07 -9.86
CA LEU A 90 3.23 4.39 -8.57
C LEU A 90 4.44 3.45 -8.49
N GLU A 91 5.48 3.88 -7.78
CA GLU A 91 6.67 3.07 -7.52
C GLU A 91 6.55 2.28 -6.21
N PRO A 92 7.06 1.03 -6.17
CA PRO A 92 7.12 0.26 -4.93
C PRO A 92 7.94 0.97 -3.87
N LEU A 93 7.31 1.25 -2.74
CA LEU A 93 7.95 1.78 -1.54
C LEU A 93 7.97 0.68 -0.48
N ALA A 94 9.15 0.38 0.05
CA ALA A 94 9.24 -0.52 1.19
C ALA A 94 8.70 0.17 2.46
N PRO A 95 7.90 -0.51 3.30
CA PRO A 95 7.58 0.00 4.63
C PRO A 95 8.85 0.36 5.40
N PRO A 96 8.83 1.45 6.22
CA PRO A 96 9.88 1.70 7.17
C PRO A 96 9.95 0.53 8.14
N VAL A 97 11.03 -0.24 8.05
CA VAL A 97 11.32 -1.32 8.99
C VAL A 97 12.00 -0.74 10.21
N THR A 98 11.31 -0.74 11.34
CA THR A 98 11.96 -0.53 12.63
C THR A 98 12.67 -1.84 12.97
N VAL A 99 13.95 -1.94 12.65
CA VAL A 99 14.79 -3.02 13.17
C VAL A 99 14.96 -2.75 14.66
N SER A 100 14.21 -3.49 15.50
CA SER A 100 14.44 -3.51 16.95
C SER A 100 15.42 -4.61 17.30
#